data_AF-A0A6G1E5V0-F1
#
_entry.id   AF-A0A6G1E5V0-F1
#
_cell.length_a   1.000
_cell.length_b   1.000
_cell.length_c   1.000
_cell.angle_alpha   90.00
_cell.angle_beta   90.00
_cell.angle_gamma   90.00
#
_symmetry.space_group_name_H-M   'P 1'
#
loop_
_entity.id
_entity.type
_entity.pdbx_description
1 polymer ?
#
loop_
_entity_poly.entity_id
_entity_poly.type
_entity_poly.pdbx_seq_one_letter_code
_entity_poly.pdbx_strand_id
1 'polypeptide(L)'
;MVSSPASSSTTTPFGAPEPQVISTATTQLINIKSHVPVVLDLDSPNYTSWSTFFDIAFRKFGLVDHINGTVDSQLKHGDVDWLQIDVCIVSWLYSTICPDLLNTIIKPRDDAYDV
;
A
#
# COMPACT_ATOMS: atom_id res chain seq x y z
N MET A 1 -45.57 -29.43 10.92
CA MET A 1 -44.46 -29.10 10.00
C MET A 1 -44.68 -27.66 9.57
N VAL A 2 -43.79 -26.75 9.98
CA VAL A 2 -43.86 -25.32 9.61
C VAL A 2 -42.68 -25.04 8.67
N SER A 3 -42.97 -24.47 7.51
CA SER A 3 -41.96 -24.05 6.54
C SER A 3 -42.09 -22.55 6.30
N SER A 4 -40.96 -21.86 6.31
CA SER A 4 -40.71 -20.50 5.83
C SER A 4 -39.23 -20.45 5.42
N PRO A 5 -38.77 -19.42 4.70
CA PRO A 5 -39.26 -18.82 3.46
C PRO A 5 -38.23 -19.08 2.32
N ALA A 6 -38.52 -18.68 1.08
CA ALA A 6 -37.48 -18.54 0.06
C ALA A 6 -37.47 -17.09 -0.41
N SER A 7 -36.55 -16.30 0.15
CA SER A 7 -36.19 -14.99 -0.39
C SER A 7 -35.46 -15.23 -1.72
N SER A 8 -36.04 -14.74 -2.79
CA SER A 8 -35.43 -14.77 -4.12
C SER A 8 -34.22 -13.83 -4.14
N SER A 9 -33.03 -14.38 -3.99
CA SER A 9 -31.79 -13.67 -4.31
C SER A 9 -31.66 -13.63 -5.83
N THR A 10 -31.94 -12.48 -6.42
CA THR A 10 -31.74 -12.19 -7.83
C THR A 10 -30.23 -12.13 -8.10
N THR A 11 -29.60 -13.26 -8.38
CA THR A 11 -28.22 -13.33 -8.85
C THR A 11 -28.19 -12.92 -10.32
N THR A 12 -27.78 -11.68 -10.59
CA THR A 12 -27.37 -11.28 -11.94
C THR A 12 -25.99 -11.91 -12.24
N PRO A 13 -25.82 -12.60 -13.39
CA PRO A 13 -24.64 -13.42 -13.67
C PRO A 13 -23.42 -12.63 -14.18
N PHE A 14 -23.52 -11.30 -14.25
CA PHE A 14 -22.45 -10.40 -14.73
C PHE A 14 -22.41 -9.15 -13.86
N GLY A 15 -22.09 -9.33 -12.57
CA GLY A 15 -21.53 -8.23 -11.78
C GLY A 15 -20.17 -7.88 -12.37
N ALA A 16 -19.95 -6.61 -12.70
CA ALA A 16 -18.62 -6.13 -13.04
C ALA A 16 -17.62 -6.66 -12.00
N PRO A 17 -16.41 -7.13 -12.38
CA PRO A 17 -15.42 -7.51 -11.38
C PRO A 17 -15.20 -6.29 -10.50
N GLU A 18 -15.64 -6.38 -9.25
CA GLU A 18 -15.27 -5.42 -8.22
C GLU A 18 -13.73 -5.35 -8.24
N PRO A 19 -13.14 -4.15 -8.33
CA PRO A 19 -11.69 -4.03 -8.36
C PRO A 19 -11.14 -4.82 -7.17
N GLN A 20 -10.39 -5.88 -7.46
CA GLN A 20 -9.92 -6.80 -6.43
C GLN A 20 -8.90 -6.05 -5.58
N VAL A 21 -9.38 -5.47 -4.48
CA VAL A 21 -8.55 -4.86 -3.46
C VAL A 21 -7.67 -5.98 -2.91
N ILE A 22 -6.36 -5.81 -3.00
CA ILE A 22 -5.45 -6.80 -2.42
C ILE A 22 -5.66 -6.85 -0.90
N SER A 23 -5.74 -8.06 -0.35
CA SER A 23 -5.83 -8.24 1.09
C SER A 23 -4.49 -7.93 1.75
N THR A 24 -4.53 -7.37 2.96
CA THR A 24 -3.38 -7.14 3.83
C THR A 24 -2.44 -8.34 3.94
N ALA A 25 -2.99 -9.56 4.05
CA ALA A 25 -2.20 -10.79 4.13
C ALA A 25 -1.39 -11.05 2.85
N THR A 26 -1.94 -10.69 1.69
CA THR A 26 -1.24 -10.79 0.41
C THR A 26 -0.16 -9.73 0.29
N THR A 27 -0.46 -8.49 0.71
CA THR A 27 0.51 -7.37 0.68
C THR A 27 1.74 -7.70 1.51
N GLN A 28 1.58 -8.24 2.72
CA GLN A 28 2.69 -8.59 3.61
C GLN A 28 3.65 -9.67 3.04
N LEU A 29 3.18 -10.49 2.09
CA LEU A 29 4.00 -11.53 1.47
C LEU A 29 4.86 -11.02 0.29
N ILE A 30 4.64 -9.78 -0.17
CA ILE A 30 5.34 -9.22 -1.32
C ILE A 30 6.80 -8.92 -0.93
N ASN A 31 7.73 -9.58 -1.63
CA ASN A 31 9.14 -9.21 -1.57
C ASN A 31 9.41 -7.98 -2.45
N ILE A 32 9.30 -6.80 -1.87
CA ILE A 32 9.45 -5.53 -2.62
C ILE A 32 10.79 -5.42 -3.34
N LYS A 33 11.88 -5.95 -2.78
CA LYS A 33 13.22 -5.86 -3.40
C LYS A 33 13.34 -6.61 -4.72
N SER A 34 12.45 -7.59 -4.96
CA SER A 34 12.37 -8.27 -6.26
C SER A 34 11.66 -7.43 -7.33
N HIS A 35 10.89 -6.41 -6.91
CA HIS A 35 10.15 -5.50 -7.79
C HIS A 35 10.81 -4.12 -7.90
N VAL A 36 11.52 -3.70 -6.86
CA VAL A 36 12.32 -2.48 -6.80
C VAL A 36 13.78 -2.89 -6.53
N PRO A 37 14.55 -3.24 -7.57
CA PRO A 37 15.93 -3.71 -7.42
C PRO A 37 16.93 -2.57 -7.23
N VAL A 38 16.47 -1.31 -7.22
CA VAL A 38 17.28 -0.11 -7.05
C VAL A 38 17.21 0.33 -5.59
N VAL A 39 18.36 0.64 -4.99
CA VAL A 39 18.42 1.27 -3.67
C VAL A 39 18.60 2.76 -3.86
N LEU A 40 17.69 3.59 -3.33
CA LEU A 40 17.79 5.05 -3.40
C LEU A 40 18.98 5.54 -2.60
N ASP A 41 19.77 6.42 -3.20
CA ASP A 41 20.99 6.97 -2.59
C ASP A 41 21.17 8.44 -2.99
N LEU A 42 21.73 9.25 -2.09
CA LEU A 42 21.94 10.69 -2.34
C LEU A 42 23.09 10.97 -3.30
N ASP A 43 24.11 10.11 -3.28
CA ASP A 43 25.32 10.27 -4.09
C ASP A 43 25.16 9.70 -5.51
N SER A 44 24.04 9.03 -5.77
CA SER A 44 23.75 8.34 -7.03
C SER A 44 22.52 8.96 -7.72
N PRO A 45 22.55 9.19 -9.05
CA PRO A 45 21.40 9.71 -9.79
C PRO A 45 20.33 8.62 -10.05
N ASN A 46 19.95 7.87 -9.02
CA ASN A 46 19.10 6.69 -9.12
C ASN A 46 17.63 6.93 -8.72
N TYR A 47 17.29 8.15 -8.26
CA TYR A 47 15.92 8.52 -7.87
C TYR A 47 14.89 8.21 -8.95
N THR A 48 15.11 8.62 -10.19
CA THR A 48 14.16 8.42 -11.29
C THR A 48 13.89 6.94 -11.54
N SER A 49 14.93 6.10 -11.52
CA SER A 49 14.76 4.65 -11.70
C SER A 49 14.04 4.03 -10.51
N TRP A 50 14.45 4.39 -9.28
CA TRP A 50 13.83 3.93 -8.04
C TRP A 50 12.33 4.28 -7.99
N SER A 51 11.96 5.54 -8.26
CA SER A 51 10.58 6.00 -8.24
C SER A 51 9.73 5.34 -9.33
N THR A 52 10.32 5.09 -10.50
CA THR A 52 9.64 4.40 -11.61
C THR A 52 9.31 2.95 -11.24
N PHE A 53 10.23 2.22 -10.61
CA PHE A 53 9.96 0.85 -10.15
C PHE A 53 8.86 0.81 -9.08
N PHE A 54 8.81 1.80 -8.18
CA PHE A 54 7.74 1.92 -7.19
C PHE A 54 6.37 2.19 -7.84
N ASP A 55 6.28 3.12 -8.79
CA ASP A 55 5.02 3.39 -9.51
C ASP A 55 4.51 2.13 -10.23
N ILE A 56 5.41 1.37 -10.87
CA ILE A 56 5.07 0.09 -11.51
C ILE A 56 4.58 -0.92 -10.46
N ALA A 57 5.24 -1.04 -9.31
CA ALA A 57 4.83 -1.96 -8.25
C ALA A 57 3.45 -1.60 -7.71
N PHE A 58 3.19 -0.33 -7.42
CA PHE A 58 1.89 0.10 -6.89
C PHE A 58 0.76 -0.13 -7.89
N ARG A 59 0.98 0.13 -9.18
CA ARG A 59 0.00 -0.20 -10.23
C ARG A 59 -0.23 -1.71 -10.34
N LYS A 60 0.84 -2.49 -10.32
CA LYS A 60 0.78 -3.96 -10.43
C LYS A 60 -0.02 -4.61 -9.30
N PHE A 61 0.11 -4.07 -8.08
CA PHE A 61 -0.54 -4.60 -6.89
C PHE A 61 -1.85 -3.88 -6.53
N GLY A 62 -2.30 -2.90 -7.31
CA GLY A 62 -3.54 -2.17 -7.00
C GLY A 62 -3.43 -1.30 -5.73
N LEU A 63 -2.23 -0.82 -5.42
CA LEU A 63 -1.94 0.04 -4.26
C LEU A 63 -1.97 1.54 -4.59
N VAL A 64 -2.39 1.89 -5.80
CA VAL A 64 -2.37 3.29 -6.29
C VAL A 64 -3.22 4.20 -5.40
N ASP A 65 -4.30 3.69 -4.82
CA ASP A 65 -5.19 4.44 -3.93
C ASP A 65 -4.53 4.90 -2.64
N HIS A 66 -3.41 4.28 -2.24
CA HIS A 66 -2.63 4.71 -1.08
C HIS A 66 -1.72 5.90 -1.36
N ILE A 67 -1.49 6.25 -2.64
CA ILE A 67 -0.49 7.28 -3.03
C ILE A 67 -1.05 8.39 -3.93
N ASN A 68 -2.22 8.21 -4.54
CA ASN A 68 -2.79 9.15 -5.51
C ASN A 68 -3.64 10.26 -4.86
N GLY A 69 -3.90 10.19 -3.55
CA GLY A 69 -4.73 11.14 -2.83
C GLY A 69 -6.22 11.10 -3.18
N THR A 70 -6.70 10.06 -3.89
CA THR A 70 -8.14 9.89 -4.19
C THR A 70 -8.92 9.45 -2.95
N VAL A 71 -8.25 8.71 -2.05
CA VAL A 71 -8.78 8.32 -0.76
C VAL A 71 -8.24 9.25 0.31
N ASP A 72 -9.15 9.90 1.04
CA ASP A 72 -8.77 10.65 2.23
C ASP A 72 -8.37 9.67 3.34
N SER A 73 -7.07 9.61 3.63
CA SER A 73 -6.52 8.75 4.68
C SER A 73 -7.12 9.06 6.05
N GLN A 74 -7.63 10.29 6.27
CA GLN A 74 -8.32 10.63 7.51
C GLN A 74 -9.61 9.84 7.70
N LEU A 75 -10.29 9.48 6.62
CA LEU A 75 -11.50 8.65 6.66
C LEU A 75 -11.20 7.17 6.88
N LYS A 76 -9.92 6.76 6.77
CA LYS A 76 -9.46 5.37 6.88
C LYS A 76 -8.88 4.99 8.24
N HIS A 77 -8.90 5.88 9.23
CA HIS A 77 -8.42 5.58 10.59
C HIS A 77 -9.12 4.39 11.28
N GLY A 78 -10.35 4.05 10.88
CA GLY A 78 -11.08 2.87 11.39
C GLY A 78 -10.84 1.59 10.59
N ASP A 79 -10.15 1.67 9.45
CA ASP A 79 -9.92 0.58 8.50
C ASP A 79 -8.55 -0.07 8.80
N VAL A 80 -8.57 -1.15 9.58
CA VAL A 80 -7.36 -1.83 10.04
C VAL A 80 -6.55 -2.36 8.87
N ASP A 81 -7.20 -2.85 7.81
CA ASP A 81 -6.52 -3.38 6.63
C ASP A 81 -5.81 -2.26 5.87
N TRP A 82 -6.48 -1.12 5.69
CA TRP A 82 -5.87 0.06 5.08
C TRP A 82 -4.61 0.50 5.83
N LEU A 83 -4.69 0.62 7.16
CA LEU A 83 -3.57 1.06 8.00
C LEU A 83 -2.40 0.07 7.97
N GLN A 84 -2.67 -1.23 7.95
CA GLN A 84 -1.61 -2.24 7.85
C GLN A 84 -0.92 -2.22 6.50
N ILE A 85 -1.67 -1.96 5.41
CA ILE A 85 -1.10 -1.78 4.08
C ILE A 85 -0.23 -0.51 4.04
N ASP A 86 -0.68 0.61 4.61
CA ASP A 86 0.12 1.84 4.72
C ASP A 86 1.45 1.58 5.44
N VAL A 87 1.42 0.93 6.60
CA VAL A 87 2.65 0.58 7.36
C VAL A 87 3.55 -0.35 6.54
N CYS A 88 2.98 -1.28 5.78
CA CYS A 88 3.74 -2.17 4.89
C CYS A 88 4.45 -1.38 3.78
N ILE A 89 3.77 -0.43 3.15
CA ILE A 89 4.34 0.46 2.13
C ILE A 89 5.49 1.30 2.72
N VAL A 90 5.32 1.86 3.92
CA VAL A 90 6.39 2.61 4.61
C VAL A 90 7.60 1.72 4.88
N SER A 91 7.38 0.49 5.38
CA SER A 91 8.46 -0.46 5.60
C SER A 91 9.21 -0.80 4.31
N TRP A 92 8.51 -0.88 3.17
CA TRP A 92 9.13 -1.10 1.87
C TRP A 92 10.02 0.05 1.45
N LEU A 93 9.54 1.29 1.58
CA LEU A 93 10.32 2.49 1.28
C LEU A 93 11.64 2.45 2.05
N TYR A 94 11.59 2.27 3.38
CA TYR A 94 12.80 2.19 4.20
C TYR A 94 13.74 1.05 3.81
N SER A 95 13.21 -0.09 3.36
CA SER A 95 14.04 -1.23 2.93
C SER A 95 14.80 -1.00 1.62
N THR A 96 14.40 0.01 0.84
CA THR A 96 14.94 0.33 -0.50
C THR A 96 15.72 1.64 -0.51
N ILE A 97 15.96 2.25 0.65
CA ILE A 97 16.75 3.48 0.81
C ILE A 97 18.09 3.12 1.43
N CYS A 98 19.17 3.78 1.02
CA CYS A 98 20.50 3.55 1.60
C CYS A 98 20.51 3.95 3.09
N PRO A 99 21.29 3.26 3.95
CA PRO A 99 21.28 3.52 5.39
C PRO A 99 21.59 4.97 5.78
N ASP A 100 22.49 5.64 5.05
CA ASP A 100 22.89 7.02 5.34
C ASP A 100 21.77 8.02 5.08
N LEU A 101 21.06 7.84 3.94
CA LEU A 101 19.84 8.60 3.65
C LEU A 101 18.72 8.25 4.64
N LEU A 102 18.55 6.96 4.97
CA LEU A 102 17.56 6.52 5.94
C LEU A 102 17.79 7.20 7.30
N ASN A 103 19.02 7.22 7.81
CA ASN A 103 19.36 7.88 9.07
C ASN A 103 19.13 9.40 9.05
N THR A 104 19.18 10.00 7.85
CA THR A 104 18.90 11.43 7.67
C THR A 104 17.40 11.73 7.70
N ILE A 105 16.56 10.83 7.19
CA ILE A 105 15.10 11.04 7.09
C ILE A 105 14.32 10.38 8.23
N ILE A 106 14.87 9.34 8.86
CA ILE A 106 14.19 8.59 9.91
C ILE A 106 14.24 9.42 11.20
N LYS A 107 13.06 9.86 11.63
CA LYS A 107 12.92 10.52 12.92
C LYS A 107 12.26 9.56 13.90
N PRO A 108 12.89 9.25 15.04
CA PRO A 108 12.25 8.49 16.10
C PRO A 108 11.17 9.36 16.74
N ARG A 109 9.89 9.12 16.36
CA ARG A 109 8.72 9.96 16.67
C ARG A 109 8.84 11.38 16.10
N ASP A 110 8.20 11.60 14.96
CA ASP A 110 8.03 12.94 14.36
C ASP A 110 6.68 13.51 14.82
N ASP A 111 6.55 13.82 16.10
CA ASP A 111 5.44 14.60 16.66
C ASP A 111 5.82 16.09 16.71
N ALA A 112 4.92 16.94 16.24
CA ALA A 112 5.08 18.40 16.12
C ALA A 112 5.19 19.15 17.47
N TYR A 113 5.49 18.45 18.56
CA TYR A 113 5.62 19.01 19.90
C TYR A 113 7.05 19.54 20.17
N ASP A 114 8.04 19.10 19.40
CA ASP A 114 9.47 19.41 19.62
C ASP A 114 10.05 20.42 18.59
N VAL A 115 9.22 21.28 17.98
CA VAL A 115 9.68 22.41 17.13
C VAL A 115 9.48 23.74 17.83
#